data_AF-A0A6M8HXR8-F1
#
_entry.id   AF-A0A6M8HXR8-F1
#
_cell.length_a   1.000
_cell.length_b   1.000
_cell.length_c   1.000
_cell.angle_alpha   90.00
_cell.angle_beta   90.00
_cell.angle_gamma   90.00
#
_symmetry.space_group_name_H-M   'P 1'
#
loop_
_entity.id
_entity.type
_entity.pdbx_description
1 polymer ?
#
loop_
_entity_poly.entity_id
_entity_poly.type
_entity_poly.pdbx_seq_one_letter_code
_entity_poly.pdbx_strand_id
1 'polypeptide(L)'
;MSNGVDLGLVSPTLQRLLEQGERAILYDCKASHRTLIYAADSAAAPTGLLPAFLSAADAIWREATGKSLGIEIATHPNTVLGYTVVCIHGGTFATVMLAVIEAIEQIAQPKTLLVNDLSGVWHGAEDRIARSARAPVPV
;
A
#
# COMPACT_ATOMS: atom_id res chain seq x y z
N MET A 1 -25.36 4.28 -3.50
CA MET A 1 -24.30 5.11 -2.88
C MET A 1 -23.26 4.12 -2.38
N SER A 2 -22.11 4.00 -3.05
CA SER A 2 -21.02 3.16 -2.57
C SER A 2 -20.47 3.83 -1.31
N ASN A 3 -20.71 3.21 -0.15
CA ASN A 3 -20.03 3.59 1.09
C ASN A 3 -18.56 3.17 0.93
N GLY A 4 -17.74 4.06 0.38
CA GLY A 4 -16.31 3.86 0.29
C GLY A 4 -15.70 3.57 1.66
N VAL A 5 -14.52 2.94 1.67
CA VAL A 5 -13.84 2.64 2.93
C VAL A 5 -13.31 3.94 3.53
N ASP A 6 -13.66 4.18 4.79
CA ASP A 6 -13.26 5.38 5.52
C ASP A 6 -11.75 5.42 5.78
N LEU A 7 -11.05 6.39 5.17
CA LEU A 7 -9.63 6.63 5.41
C LEU A 7 -9.34 6.99 6.87
N GLY A 8 -10.30 7.60 7.57
CA GLY A 8 -10.26 7.87 9.01
C GLY A 8 -10.26 6.61 9.87
N LEU A 9 -10.61 5.44 9.31
CA LEU A 9 -10.43 4.13 9.97
C LEU A 9 -9.15 3.44 9.49
N VAL A 10 -8.85 3.51 8.20
CA VAL A 10 -7.69 2.83 7.60
C VAL A 10 -6.38 3.39 8.14
N SER A 11 -6.22 4.73 8.13
CA SER A 11 -4.99 5.40 8.57
C SER A 11 -4.62 5.06 10.02
N PRO A 12 -5.48 5.25 11.04
CA PRO A 12 -5.14 4.89 12.41
C PRO A 12 -4.99 3.38 12.62
N THR A 13 -5.66 2.54 11.82
CA THR A 13 -5.46 1.09 11.93
C THR A 13 -4.11 0.66 11.39
N LEU A 14 -3.68 1.22 10.24
CA LEU A 14 -2.33 1.02 9.72
C LEU A 14 -1.28 1.54 10.70
N GLN A 15 -1.49 2.72 11.30
CA GLN A 15 -0.59 3.24 12.33
C GLN A 15 -0.38 2.20 13.45
N ARG A 16 -1.47 1.69 14.05
CA ARG A 16 -1.39 0.70 15.13
C ARG A 16 -0.70 -0.59 14.68
N LEU A 17 -0.96 -1.04 13.45
CA LEU A 17 -0.33 -2.22 12.88
C LEU A 17 1.20 -2.02 12.77
N LEU A 18 1.63 -0.85 12.31
CA LEU A 18 3.05 -0.51 12.20
C LEU A 18 3.72 -0.39 13.58
N GLU A 19 3.03 0.18 14.58
CA GLU A 19 3.52 0.27 15.96
C GLU A 19 3.71 -1.12 16.59
N GLN A 20 2.75 -2.02 16.37
CA GLN A 20 2.80 -3.40 16.87
C GLN A 20 3.87 -4.26 16.21
N GLY A 21 4.29 -3.92 14.99
CA GLY A 21 5.30 -4.67 14.26
C GLY A 21 6.72 -4.55 14.83
N GLU A 22 6.98 -3.59 15.72
CA GLU A 22 8.31 -3.31 16.32
C GLU A 22 9.47 -3.19 15.29
N ARG A 23 9.14 -2.82 14.05
CA ARG A 23 10.09 -2.63 12.94
C ARG A 23 10.26 -1.15 12.64
N ALA A 24 11.49 -0.71 12.37
CA ALA A 24 11.74 0.65 11.92
C ALA A 24 11.20 0.86 10.50
N ILE A 25 10.40 1.90 10.29
CA ILE A 25 9.83 2.23 8.98
C ILE A 25 10.80 3.14 8.24
N LEU A 26 11.30 2.66 7.10
CA LEU A 26 12.33 3.33 6.33
C LEU A 26 11.80 3.72 4.95
N TYR A 27 12.24 4.87 4.46
CA TYR A 27 12.01 5.31 3.09
C TYR A 27 13.31 5.85 2.50
N ASP A 28 13.80 5.20 1.45
CA ASP A 28 14.94 5.66 0.67
C ASP A 28 14.49 6.74 -0.33
N CYS A 29 14.75 8.00 0.03
CA CYS A 29 14.39 9.15 -0.75
C CYS A 29 15.48 9.45 -1.79
N LYS A 30 15.24 9.01 -3.04
CA LYS A 30 16.19 9.22 -4.15
C LYS A 30 16.50 10.70 -4.43
N ALA A 31 15.52 11.58 -4.25
CA ALA A 31 15.70 13.02 -4.49
C ALA A 31 16.69 13.67 -3.50
N SER A 32 16.74 13.17 -2.27
CA SER A 32 17.63 13.69 -1.22
C SER A 32 18.87 12.82 -0.98
N HIS A 33 18.96 11.65 -1.63
CA HIS A 33 19.99 10.63 -1.42
C HIS A 33 20.11 10.21 0.06
N ARG A 34 18.98 10.13 0.77
CA ARG A 34 18.92 9.80 2.19
C ARG A 34 17.85 8.76 2.46
N THR A 35 18.17 7.83 3.36
CA THR A 35 17.18 6.99 4.01
C THR A 35 16.58 7.75 5.20
N LEU A 36 15.27 7.95 5.15
CA LEU A 36 14.48 8.61 6.18
C LEU A 36 13.83 7.56 7.07
N ILE A 37 13.76 7.84 8.37
CA ILE A 37 13.06 7.02 9.35
C ILE A 37 11.73 7.71 9.64
N TYR A 38 10.63 6.97 9.53
CA TYR A 38 9.28 7.47 9.81
C TYR A 38 8.75 6.91 11.11
N ALA A 39 8.09 7.77 11.89
CA ALA A 39 7.18 7.32 12.93
C ALA A 39 5.91 6.71 12.28
N ALA A 40 5.24 5.80 12.99
CA ALA A 40 4.10 5.07 12.45
C ALA A 40 2.93 5.98 12.04
N ASP A 41 2.68 7.04 12.81
CA ASP A 41 1.67 8.06 12.52
C ASP A 41 1.96 8.77 11.18
N SER A 42 3.21 9.16 10.97
CA SER A 42 3.69 9.87 9.79
C SER A 42 3.71 8.95 8.57
N ALA A 43 4.03 7.67 8.75
CA ALA A 43 3.97 6.67 7.68
C ALA A 43 2.53 6.38 7.26
N ALA A 44 1.61 6.24 8.22
CA ALA A 44 0.21 5.90 7.98
C ALA A 44 -0.69 7.09 7.57
N ALA A 45 -0.19 8.32 7.68
CA ALA A 45 -0.91 9.50 7.25
C ALA A 45 -1.18 9.49 5.72
N PRO A 46 -2.33 10.01 5.25
CA PRO A 46 -2.62 10.14 3.81
C PRO A 46 -1.58 10.94 3.03
N THR A 47 -0.97 11.95 3.67
CA THR A 47 0.11 12.79 3.13
C THR A 47 1.50 12.19 3.35
N GLY A 48 1.58 11.03 4.01
CA GLY A 48 2.79 10.29 4.32
C GLY A 48 3.04 9.18 3.31
N LEU A 49 3.25 7.97 3.83
CA LEU A 49 3.57 6.76 3.04
C LEU A 49 2.33 5.88 2.77
N LEU A 50 1.16 6.23 3.32
CA LEU A 50 -0.10 5.50 3.11
C LEU A 50 -0.41 5.20 1.63
N PRO A 51 -0.19 6.13 0.68
CA PRO A 51 -0.41 5.83 -0.73
C PRO A 51 0.38 4.62 -1.24
N ALA A 52 1.64 4.44 -0.78
CA ALA A 52 2.46 3.31 -1.19
C ALA A 52 1.90 1.98 -0.66
N PHE A 53 1.48 1.93 0.61
CA PHE A 53 0.85 0.75 1.20
C PHE A 53 -0.45 0.38 0.48
N LEU A 54 -1.30 1.36 0.20
CA LEU A 54 -2.59 1.12 -0.46
C LEU A 54 -2.43 0.72 -1.93
N SER A 55 -1.45 1.28 -2.66
CA SER A 55 -1.15 0.84 -4.02
C SER A 55 -0.66 -0.60 -4.09
N ALA A 56 0.22 -1.02 -3.17
CA ALA A 56 0.65 -2.41 -3.11
C ALA A 56 -0.48 -3.36 -2.72
N ALA A 57 -1.31 -2.96 -1.75
CA ALA A 57 -2.51 -3.70 -1.35
C ALA A 57 -3.52 -3.87 -2.50
N ASP A 58 -3.76 -2.82 -3.29
CA ASP A 58 -4.64 -2.91 -4.48
C ASP A 58 -4.09 -3.90 -5.51
N ALA A 59 -2.78 -3.90 -5.76
CA ALA A 59 -2.16 -4.85 -6.68
C ALA A 59 -2.30 -6.30 -6.20
N ILE A 60 -2.08 -6.57 -4.91
CA ILE A 60 -2.31 -7.88 -4.29
C ILE A 60 -3.79 -8.31 -4.44
N TRP A 61 -4.72 -7.39 -4.16
CA TRP A 61 -6.15 -7.70 -4.26
C TRP A 61 -6.59 -7.96 -5.71
N ARG A 62 -6.07 -7.18 -6.65
CA ARG A 62 -6.30 -7.36 -8.09
C ARG A 62 -5.75 -8.69 -8.58
N GLU A 63 -4.57 -9.07 -8.12
CA GLU A 63 -3.99 -10.37 -8.42
C GLU A 63 -4.89 -11.51 -7.92
N ALA A 64 -5.34 -11.44 -6.67
CA ALA A 64 -6.11 -12.50 -6.04
C ALA A 64 -7.55 -12.63 -6.60
N THR A 65 -8.16 -11.52 -7.01
CA THR A 65 -9.61 -11.48 -7.28
C THR A 65 -10.01 -10.96 -8.66
N GLY A 66 -9.07 -10.39 -9.41
CA GLY A 66 -9.35 -9.67 -10.65
C GLY A 66 -10.09 -8.34 -10.45
N LYS A 67 -10.30 -7.89 -9.21
CA LYS A 67 -11.01 -6.63 -8.88
C LYS A 67 -10.09 -5.63 -8.20
N SER A 68 -10.32 -4.34 -8.44
CA SER A 68 -9.61 -3.26 -7.73
C SER A 68 -10.34 -2.84 -6.46
N LEU A 69 -9.58 -2.42 -5.45
CA LEU A 69 -10.03 -1.68 -4.27
C LEU A 69 -10.43 -0.23 -4.63
N GLY A 70 -10.14 0.23 -5.84
CA GLY A 70 -10.51 1.57 -6.30
C GLY A 70 -9.86 2.67 -5.49
N ILE A 71 -8.56 2.57 -5.24
CA ILE A 71 -7.78 3.59 -4.54
C ILE A 71 -7.66 4.82 -5.44
N GLU A 72 -8.21 5.95 -5.01
CA GLU A 72 -8.08 7.21 -5.71
C GLU A 72 -6.88 7.99 -5.16
N ILE A 73 -5.94 8.34 -6.03
CA ILE A 73 -4.73 9.09 -5.70
C ILE A 73 -4.73 10.40 -6.48
N ALA A 74 -4.50 11.52 -5.78
CA ALA A 74 -4.37 12.83 -6.39
C ALA A 74 -2.96 13.40 -6.15
N THR A 75 -2.45 14.15 -7.13
CA THR A 75 -1.20 14.90 -6.99
C THR A 75 -1.36 15.96 -5.90
N HIS A 76 -0.42 15.99 -4.96
CA HIS A 76 -0.39 16.97 -3.90
C HIS A 76 1.08 17.28 -3.58
N PRO A 77 1.68 18.33 -4.17
CA PRO A 77 3.13 18.57 -4.15
C PRO A 77 3.75 18.68 -2.75
N ASN A 78 2.95 19.05 -1.75
CA ASN A 78 3.41 19.23 -0.36
C ASN A 78 3.33 17.95 0.49
N THR A 79 3.13 16.77 -0.10
CA THR A 79 3.16 15.47 0.61
C THR A 79 4.49 14.76 0.43
N VAL A 80 4.75 13.74 1.25
CA VAL A 80 6.00 12.97 1.23
C VAL A 80 6.30 12.39 -0.16
N LEU A 81 5.28 11.90 -0.86
CA LEU A 81 5.41 11.24 -2.16
C LEU A 81 5.04 12.16 -3.33
N GLY A 82 4.59 13.40 -3.07
CA GLY A 82 4.02 14.30 -4.09
C GLY A 82 2.58 13.94 -4.52
N TYR A 83 1.98 12.94 -3.88
CA TYR A 83 0.58 12.52 -4.04
C TYR A 83 -0.03 12.10 -2.69
N THR A 84 -1.36 12.04 -2.64
CA THR A 84 -2.14 11.63 -1.45
C THR A 84 -3.29 10.72 -1.87
N VAL A 85 -3.71 9.84 -0.96
CA VAL A 85 -4.96 9.08 -1.14
C VAL A 85 -6.14 9.99 -0.82
N VAL A 86 -7.14 10.00 -1.69
CA VAL A 86 -8.38 10.78 -1.57
C VAL A 86 -9.50 9.92 -1.00
N CYS A 87 -9.66 8.71 -1.53
CA CYS A 87 -10.70 7.78 -1.10
C CYS A 87 -10.42 6.35 -1.59
N ILE A 88 -11.23 5.41 -1.11
CA ILE A 88 -11.20 3.99 -1.47
C ILE A 88 -12.63 3.59 -1.87
N HIS A 89 -12.84 3.33 -3.15
CA HIS A 89 -14.19 3.11 -3.70
C HIS A 89 -14.69 1.66 -3.58
N GLY A 90 -13.78 0.70 -3.45
CA GLY A 90 -14.06 -0.73 -3.57
C GLY A 90 -13.63 -1.55 -2.35
N GLY A 91 -14.30 -2.69 -2.18
CA GLY A 91 -14.03 -3.63 -1.09
C GLY A 91 -14.66 -3.22 0.25
N THR A 92 -14.30 -3.96 1.29
CA THR A 92 -14.66 -3.64 2.68
C THR A 92 -13.42 -3.18 3.43
N PHE A 93 -13.59 -2.52 4.57
CA PHE A 93 -12.47 -2.19 5.47
C PHE A 93 -11.58 -3.41 5.76
N ALA A 94 -12.18 -4.56 6.05
CA ALA A 94 -11.45 -5.79 6.31
C ALA A 94 -10.63 -6.24 5.09
N THR A 95 -11.20 -6.15 3.90
CA THR A 95 -10.50 -6.48 2.64
C THR A 95 -9.28 -5.59 2.42
N VAL A 96 -9.45 -4.27 2.62
CA VAL A 96 -8.34 -3.31 2.50
C VAL A 96 -7.25 -3.63 3.50
N MET A 97 -7.61 -3.82 4.78
CA MET A 97 -6.61 -4.07 5.82
C MET A 97 -5.91 -5.42 5.65
N LEU A 98 -6.61 -6.48 5.20
CA LEU A 98 -5.97 -7.76 4.91
C LEU A 98 -4.97 -7.65 3.76
N ALA A 99 -5.31 -6.93 2.69
CA ALA A 99 -4.39 -6.70 1.59
C ALA A 99 -3.18 -5.82 2.01
N VAL A 100 -3.38 -4.86 2.90
CA VAL A 100 -2.31 -4.05 3.49
C VAL A 100 -1.39 -4.89 4.39
N ILE A 101 -1.95 -5.78 5.22
CA ILE A 101 -1.17 -6.70 6.06
C ILE A 101 -0.30 -7.60 5.17
N GLU A 102 -0.88 -8.17 4.11
CA GLU A 102 -0.13 -8.98 3.15
C GLU A 102 1.00 -8.18 2.49
N ALA A 103 0.73 -6.94 2.06
CA ALA A 103 1.76 -6.06 1.50
C ALA A 103 2.92 -5.81 2.47
N ILE A 104 2.60 -5.57 3.75
CA ILE A 104 3.58 -5.37 4.81
C ILE A 104 4.42 -6.63 5.02
N GLU A 105 3.79 -7.80 5.13
CA GLU A 105 4.50 -9.04 5.41
C GLU A 105 5.40 -9.47 4.24
N GLN A 106 5.06 -9.14 2.99
CA GLN A 106 5.93 -9.38 1.84
C GLN A 106 7.23 -8.55 1.84
N ILE A 107 7.24 -7.40 2.50
CA ILE A 107 8.43 -6.53 2.60
C ILE A 107 9.06 -6.51 3.99
N ALA A 108 8.46 -7.23 4.95
CA ALA A 108 8.92 -7.24 6.32
C ALA A 108 10.30 -7.88 6.43
N GLN A 109 11.24 -7.16 7.04
CA GLN A 109 12.53 -7.69 7.46
C GLN A 109 12.58 -7.74 9.00
N PRO A 110 13.52 -8.48 9.62
CA PRO A 110 13.50 -8.72 11.08
C PRO A 110 13.46 -7.46 11.95
N LYS A 111 13.97 -6.32 11.47
CA LYS A 111 14.00 -5.06 12.24
C LYS A 111 13.52 -3.84 11.46
N THR A 112 13.18 -4.01 10.18
CA THR A 112 12.96 -2.89 9.27
C THR A 112 11.84 -3.19 8.30
N LEU A 113 11.19 -2.13 7.85
CA LEU A 113 10.23 -2.14 6.76
C LEU A 113 10.66 -1.04 5.80
N LEU A 114 11.28 -1.42 4.69
CA LEU A 114 11.69 -0.48 3.65
C LEU A 114 10.53 -0.29 2.68
N VAL A 115 9.87 0.87 2.75
CA VAL A 115 8.65 1.16 1.97
C VAL A 115 8.91 1.12 0.46
N ASN A 116 10.15 1.37 0.02
CA ASN A 116 10.52 1.24 -1.38
C ASN A 116 10.33 -0.19 -1.93
N ASP A 117 10.42 -1.22 -1.08
CA ASP A 117 10.24 -2.62 -1.49
C ASP A 117 8.79 -2.94 -1.89
N LEU A 118 7.81 -2.09 -1.48
CA LEU A 118 6.43 -2.18 -1.96
C LEU A 118 6.32 -2.00 -3.47
N SER A 119 7.28 -1.29 -4.08
CA SER A 119 7.35 -1.21 -5.54
C SER A 119 7.60 -2.59 -6.15
N GLY A 120 8.44 -3.43 -5.51
CA GLY A 120 8.67 -4.81 -5.95
C GLY A 120 7.41 -5.67 -5.81
N VAL A 121 6.66 -5.51 -4.72
CA VAL A 121 5.37 -6.18 -4.52
C VAL A 121 4.38 -5.82 -5.64
N TRP A 122 4.25 -4.53 -5.93
CA TRP A 122 3.38 -4.03 -6.99
C TRP A 122 3.77 -4.58 -8.37
N HIS A 123 5.05 -4.46 -8.77
CA HIS A 123 5.52 -4.97 -10.07
C HIS A 123 5.33 -6.48 -10.18
N GLY A 124 5.62 -7.23 -9.11
CA GLY A 124 5.45 -8.68 -9.09
C GLY A 124 3.99 -9.11 -9.28
N ALA A 125 3.05 -8.39 -8.67
CA ALA A 125 1.61 -8.63 -8.84
C ALA A 125 1.14 -8.32 -10.28
N GLU A 126 1.53 -7.16 -10.83
CA GLU A 126 1.19 -6.80 -12.21
C GLU A 126 1.76 -7.79 -13.24
N ASP A 127 2.99 -8.26 -13.04
CA ASP A 127 3.60 -9.30 -13.88
C ASP A 127 2.81 -10.61 -13.84
N ARG A 128 2.34 -11.03 -12.65
CA ARG A 128 1.51 -12.23 -12.50
C ARG A 128 0.15 -12.06 -13.17
N ILE A 129 -0.50 -10.92 -12.99
CA ILE A 129 -1.77 -10.58 -13.68
C ILE A 129 -1.59 -10.64 -15.20
N ALA A 130 -0.52 -10.02 -15.73
CA ALA A 130 -0.23 -10.00 -17.15
C ALA A 130 0.06 -11.40 -17.71
N ARG A 131 0.75 -12.27 -16.94
CA ARG A 131 0.96 -13.67 -17.33
C ARG A 131 -0.35 -14.46 -17.36
N SER A 132 -1.20 -14.34 -16.35
CA SER A 132 -2.49 -15.03 -16.28
C SER A 132 -3.43 -14.63 -17.41
N ALA A 133 -3.44 -13.35 -17.81
CA ALA A 133 -4.23 -12.86 -18.94
C ALA A 133 -3.78 -13.43 -20.31
N ARG A 134 -2.52 -13.90 -20.41
CA ARG A 134 -1.94 -14.48 -21.63
C ARG A 134 -1.99 -16.01 -21.66
N ALA A 135 -2.34 -16.66 -20.55
CA ALA A 135 -2.43 -18.10 -20.50
C ALA A 135 -3.64 -18.58 -21.34
N PRO A 136 -3.47 -19.55 -22.24
CA PRO A 136 -4.60 -20.15 -22.95
C PRO A 136 -5.54 -20.81 -21.93
N VAL A 137 -6.85 -20.64 -22.12
CA VAL A 137 -7.86 -21.32 -21.31
C VAL A 137 -7.67 -22.83 -21.49
N PRO A 138 -7.48 -23.62 -20.43
CA PRO A 138 -7.46 -25.07 -20.55
C PRO A 138 -8.81 -25.53 -21.11
N VAL A 139 -8.77 -26.24 -22.24
CA VAL A 139 -9.93 -26.90 -22.88
C VAL A 139 -10.43 -28.08 -22.08
#